data_AF-A0A453RGT9-F1
#
_entry.id   AF-A0A453RGT9-F1
#
_cell.length_a   1.000
_cell.length_b   1.000
_cell.length_c   1.000
_cell.angle_alpha   90.00
_cell.angle_beta   90.00
_cell.angle_gamma   90.00
#
_symmetry.space_group_name_H-M   'P 1'
#
loop_
_entity.id
_entity.type
_entity.pdbx_description
1 polymer ?
#
loop_
_entity_poly.entity_id
_entity_poly.type
_entity_poly.pdbx_seq_one_letter_code
_entity_poly.pdbx_strand_id
1 'polypeptide(L)' 'MQLETGEFPQQEHVGCFNCSIYFNYGNYRNLYPIWALGEFRRRLLAKN' A
#
# COMPACT_ATOMS: atom_id res chain seq x y z
N MET A 1 -9.00 4.04 3.52
CA MET A 1 -9.98 3.69 2.47
C MET A 1 -9.56 4.34 1.16
N GLN A 2 -9.89 3.75 0.01
CA GLN A 2 -9.60 4.30 -1.31
C GLN A 2 -10.48 5.53 -1.60
N LEU A 3 -9.95 6.53 -2.31
CA LEU A 3 -10.68 7.71 -2.75
C LEU A 3 -11.48 7.41 -4.03
N GLU A 4 -12.43 8.27 -4.37
CA GLU A 4 -13.18 8.20 -5.64
C GLU A 4 -12.27 8.30 -6.87
N THR A 5 -11.13 8.98 -6.74
CA THR A 5 -10.12 9.07 -7.79
C THR A 5 -9.39 7.75 -8.06
N GLY A 6 -9.60 6.74 -7.22
CA GLY A 6 -8.88 5.47 -7.26
C GLY A 6 -7.54 5.50 -6.53
N GLU A 7 -7.09 6.67 -6.06
CA GLU A 7 -5.89 6.76 -5.23
C GLU A 7 -6.18 6.39 -3.77
N PHE A 8 -5.13 6.00 -3.05
CA PHE A 8 -5.17 5.85 -1.61
C PHE A 8 -4.60 7.11 -0.94
N PRO A 9 -5.23 7.65 0.12
CA PRO A 9 -4.75 8.85 0.79
C PRO A 9 -3.40 8.58 1.46
N GLN A 10 -2.52 9.60 1.46
CA GLN A 10 -1.26 9.54 2.17
C GLN A 10 -1.50 9.44 3.69
N GLN A 11 -0.81 8.53 4.35
CA GLN A 11 -0.78 8.37 5.81
C GLN A 11 0.56 8.88 6.37
N GLU A 12 0.97 8.45 7.57
CA GLU A 12 2.29 8.77 8.12
C GLU A 12 3.44 8.29 7.21
N HIS A 13 4.65 8.75 7.51
CA HIS A 13 5.86 8.28 6.84
C HIS A 13 6.07 6.79 7.15
N VAL A 14 6.51 6.03 6.15
CA VAL A 14 6.68 4.56 6.27
C VAL A 14 8.16 4.17 6.19
N GLY A 15 8.99 5.00 5.56
CA GLY A 15 10.43 4.74 5.48
C GLY A 15 11.15 5.12 6.76
N CYS A 16 12.09 4.28 7.20
CA CYS A 16 12.96 4.56 8.35
C CYS A 16 14.38 4.06 8.06
N PHE A 17 15.38 4.88 8.38
CA PHE A 17 16.80 4.52 8.37
C PHE A 17 17.42 4.86 9.72
N ASN A 18 18.17 3.89 10.24
CA ASN A 18 18.86 3.98 11.53
C ASN A 18 17.96 4.48 12.69
N CYS A 19 16.68 4.06 12.70
CA CYS A 19 15.69 4.36 13.74
C CYS A 19 15.42 5.86 14.03
N SER A 20 15.93 6.76 13.19
CA SER A 20 15.94 8.21 13.48
C SER A 20 15.69 9.08 12.25
N ILE A 21 15.89 8.55 11.04
CA ILE A 21 15.66 9.27 9.79
C ILE A 21 14.47 8.66 9.08
N TYR A 22 13.43 9.46 8.87
CA TYR A 22 12.19 9.01 8.25
C TYR A 22 12.08 9.47 6.80
N PHE A 23 11.61 8.58 5.92
CA PHE A 23 11.43 8.87 4.50
C PHE A 23 9.96 8.78 4.10
N ASN A 24 9.56 9.73 3.25
CA ASN A 24 8.28 9.66 2.56
C ASN A 24 8.46 8.97 1.20
N TYR A 25 7.89 7.77 1.08
CA TYR A 25 7.77 7.06 -0.19
C TYR A 25 6.36 7.24 -0.73
N GLY A 26 6.09 8.37 -1.39
CA GLY A 26 4.72 8.76 -1.77
C GLY A 26 3.97 7.76 -2.66
N ASN A 27 4.67 6.95 -3.44
CA ASN A 27 4.06 5.91 -4.29
C ASN A 27 3.60 4.67 -3.50
N TYR A 28 4.11 4.46 -2.28
CA TYR A 28 3.80 3.28 -1.47
C TYR A 28 2.33 3.23 -1.05
N ARG A 29 1.69 4.40 -0.94
CA ARG A 29 0.25 4.49 -0.65
C ARG A 29 -0.60 3.78 -1.71
N ASN A 30 -0.16 3.76 -2.97
CA ASN A 30 -0.91 3.10 -4.05
C ASN A 30 -0.36 1.69 -4.35
N LEU A 31 0.96 1.53 -4.38
CA LEU A 31 1.61 0.29 -4.82
C LEU A 31 1.25 -0.91 -3.93
N TYR A 32 1.37 -0.76 -2.61
CA TYR A 32 1.18 -1.89 -1.70
C TYR A 32 -0.29 -2.31 -1.54
N PRO A 33 -1.27 -1.39 -1.44
CA PRO A 33 -2.67 -1.79 -1.41
C PRO A 33 -3.10 -2.51 -2.69
N ILE A 34 -2.68 -2.03 -3.87
CA ILE A 34 -3.00 -2.70 -5.15
C ILE A 34 -2.42 -4.11 -5.17
N TRP A 35 -1.15 -4.27 -4.77
CA TRP A 35 -0.52 -5.58 -4.72
C TRP A 35 -1.22 -6.52 -3.74
N ALA A 36 -1.51 -6.05 -2.52
CA ALA A 36 -2.19 -6.85 -1.50
C ALA A 36 -3.58 -7.32 -1.96
N LEU A 37 -4.36 -6.43 -2.58
CA LEU A 37 -5.67 -6.78 -3.14
C LEU A 37 -5.56 -7.78 -4.30
N GLY A 38 -4.56 -7.63 -5.17
CA GLY A 38 -4.28 -8.57 -6.25
C GLY A 38 -3.92 -9.97 -5.73
N GLU A 39 -3.04 -10.04 -4.74
CA GLU A 39 -2.69 -11.30 -4.07
C GLU A 39 -3.88 -11.94 -3.35
N PHE A 40 -4.69 -11.13 -2.67
CA PHE A 40 -5.91 -11.61 -2.02
C PHE A 40 -6.89 -12.22 -3.03
N ARG A 41 -7.18 -11.52 -4.14
CA ARG A 41 -8.02 -12.03 -5.23
C ARG A 41 -7.49 -13.34 -5.78
N ARG A 42 -6.18 -13.42 -6.09
CA ARG A 42 -5.54 -14.63 -6.61
C ARG A 42 -5.74 -15.83 -5.68
N ARG A 43 -5.53 -15.63 -4.37
CA ARG A 43 -5.69 -16.68 -3.35
C ARG A 43 -7.14 -17.10 -3.15
N LEU A 44 -8.08 -16.17 -3.28
CA LEU A 44 -9.51 -16.46 -3.18
C LEU A 44 -9.98 -17.32 -4.36
N LEU A 45 -9.53 -17.00 -5.57
CA LEU A 45 -9.85 -17.80 -6.77
C LEU A 45 -9.20 -19.18 -6.76
N ALA A 46 -8.02 -19.34 -6.14
CA ALA A 46 -7.36 -20.64 -6.01
C ALA A 46 -7.99 -21.57 -4.97
N LYS A 47 -8.93 -21.07 -4.14
CA LYS A 47 -9.65 -21.85 -3.13
C LYS A 47 -11.03 -22.33 -3.60
N ASN A 48 -11.49 -21.87 -4.76
CA ASN A 48 -12.71 -22.33 -5.43
C ASN A 48 -12.36 -23.33 -6.52
#